data_AF-A0A950AJI7-F1
#
_entry.id   AF-A0A950AJI7-F1
#
_cell.length_a   1.000
_cell.length_b   1.000
_cell.length_c   1.000
_cell.angle_alpha   90.00
_cell.angle_beta   90.00
_cell.angle_gamma   90.00
#
_symmetry.space_group_name_H-M   'P 1'
#
loop_
_entity.id
_entity.type
_entity.pdbx_description
1 polymer ?
#
loop_
_entity_poly.entity_id
_entity_poly.type
_entity_poly.pdbx_seq_one_letter_code
_entity_poly.pdbx_strand_id
1 'polypeptide(L)'
;MEKYKVTLTVEARQALDRMVSSGKAAARKLVHARILLLGDDGPGGPRCTDEEIVKALNLGLSTIVRVRRRFVTESLESAIHPRPRPPRPDKVKIQEEVEQHLIRLACSDPREGRCCWTLE
;
A
#
# COMPACT_ATOMS: atom_id res chain seq x y z
N MET A 1 -8.65 -16.54 9.46
CA MET A 1 -9.75 -16.07 8.57
C MET A 1 -9.24 -16.03 7.13
N GLU A 2 -9.48 -17.10 6.38
CA GLU A 2 -9.05 -17.35 4.99
C GLU A 2 -9.84 -16.52 3.95
N LYS A 3 -9.87 -15.18 4.06
CA LYS A 3 -10.71 -14.38 3.15
C LYS A 3 -10.14 -14.24 1.73
N TYR A 4 -8.83 -14.45 1.57
CA TYR A 4 -8.13 -14.31 0.28
C TYR A 4 -7.13 -15.46 0.10
N LYS A 5 -7.62 -16.58 -0.44
CA LYS A 5 -6.81 -17.75 -0.76
C LYS A 5 -5.96 -17.48 -2.00
N VAL A 6 -4.64 -17.64 -1.91
CA VAL A 6 -3.73 -17.44 -3.05
C VAL A 6 -3.49 -18.81 -3.68
N THR A 7 -3.71 -18.91 -4.99
CA THR A 7 -3.37 -20.12 -5.76
C THR A 7 -2.63 -19.65 -7.00
N LEU A 8 -1.34 -19.95 -7.06
CA LEU A 8 -0.50 -19.58 -8.19
C LEU A 8 -0.58 -20.65 -9.28
N THR A 9 -0.56 -20.21 -10.55
CA THR A 9 -0.25 -21.10 -11.66
C THR A 9 1.24 -21.43 -11.64
N VAL A 10 1.62 -22.53 -12.30
CA VAL A 10 3.03 -22.94 -12.42
C VAL A 10 3.87 -21.81 -13.03
N GLU A 11 3.35 -21.15 -14.07
CA GLU A 11 4.00 -20.03 -14.74
C GLU A 11 4.17 -18.81 -13.82
N ALA A 12 3.11 -18.43 -13.09
CA ALA A 12 3.15 -17.31 -12.16
C ALA A 12 4.16 -17.55 -11.03
N ARG A 13 4.18 -18.77 -10.48
CA ARG A 13 5.13 -19.18 -9.45
C ARG A 13 6.57 -19.09 -9.96
N GLN A 14 6.85 -19.65 -11.13
CA GLN A 14 8.19 -19.56 -11.75
C GLN A 14 8.62 -18.11 -12.01
N ALA A 15 7.71 -17.25 -12.47
CA ALA A 15 8.00 -15.83 -12.69
C ALA A 15 8.37 -15.12 -11.38
N LEU A 16 7.62 -15.38 -10.30
CA LEU A 16 7.91 -14.84 -8.98
C LEU A 16 9.24 -15.37 -8.41
N ASP A 17 9.52 -16.67 -8.54
CA ASP A 17 10.77 -17.29 -8.09
C ASP A 17 11.98 -16.71 -8.83
N ARG A 18 11.87 -16.50 -10.15
CA ARG A 18 12.91 -15.81 -10.94
C ARG A 18 13.11 -14.36 -10.47
N MET A 19 12.02 -13.64 -10.19
CA MET A 19 12.10 -12.28 -9.67
C MET A 19 12.84 -12.23 -8.33
N VAL A 20 12.49 -13.13 -7.40
CA VAL A 20 13.10 -13.19 -6.07
C VAL A 20 14.56 -13.64 -6.13
N SER A 21 14.87 -14.67 -6.93
CA SER A 21 16.23 -15.21 -7.05
C SER A 21 17.19 -14.26 -7.76
N SER A 22 16.70 -13.48 -8.73
CA SER A 22 17.52 -12.46 -9.41
C SER A 22 17.94 -11.32 -8.49
N GLY A 23 17.16 -11.02 -7.44
CA GLY A 23 17.36 -9.89 -6.53
C GLY A 23 17.24 -8.51 -7.18
N LYS A 24 16.93 -8.42 -8.48
CA LYS A 24 16.93 -7.18 -9.27
C LYS A 24 15.50 -6.63 -9.42
N ALA A 25 14.97 -6.07 -8.34
CA ALA A 25 13.73 -5.29 -8.37
C ALA A 25 13.64 -4.36 -7.15
N ALA A 26 12.70 -3.41 -7.16
CA ALA A 26 12.41 -2.61 -5.99
C ALA A 26 12.06 -3.51 -4.79
N ALA A 27 12.60 -3.20 -3.60
CA ALA A 27 12.43 -4.01 -2.40
C ALA A 27 10.96 -4.38 -2.12
N ARG A 28 10.04 -3.43 -2.32
CA ARG A 28 8.61 -3.65 -2.16
C ARG A 28 8.05 -4.74 -3.10
N LYS A 29 8.51 -4.79 -4.35
CA LYS A 29 8.10 -5.84 -5.30
C LYS A 29 8.57 -7.21 -4.85
N LEU A 30 9.84 -7.31 -4.45
CA LEU A 30 10.42 -8.55 -3.93
C LEU A 30 9.69 -9.06 -2.69
N VAL A 31 9.32 -8.16 -1.78
CA VAL A 31 8.52 -8.48 -0.60
C VAL A 31 7.14 -9.00 -0.99
N HIS A 32 6.44 -8.31 -1.90
CA HIS A 32 5.12 -8.75 -2.36
C HIS A 32 5.18 -10.11 -3.07
N ALA A 33 6.22 -10.36 -3.88
CA ALA A 33 6.47 -11.66 -4.50
C ALA A 33 6.67 -12.77 -3.45
N ARG A 34 7.48 -12.53 -2.42
CA ARG A 34 7.69 -13.49 -1.32
C ARG A 34 6.41 -13.78 -0.53
N ILE A 35 5.56 -12.77 -0.30
CA ILE A 35 4.25 -12.96 0.35
C ILE A 35 3.38 -13.93 -0.46
N LEU A 36 3.32 -13.75 -1.78
CA LEU A 36 2.52 -14.62 -2.65
C LEU A 36 3.10 -16.04 -2.75
N LEU A 37 4.42 -16.18 -2.83
CA LEU A 37 5.09 -17.48 -2.89
C LEU A 37 4.91 -18.29 -1.59
N LEU A 38 5.04 -17.65 -0.43
CA LEU A 38 4.84 -18.29 0.88
C LEU A 38 3.36 -18.59 1.16
N GLY A 39 2.46 -17.73 0.67
CA GLY A 39 1.02 -17.90 0.83
C GLY A 39 0.34 -18.76 -0.24
N ASP A 40 1.10 -19.36 -1.15
CA ASP A 40 0.55 -20.17 -2.23
C ASP A 40 -0.04 -21.48 -1.71
N ASP A 41 -1.34 -21.66 -1.93
CA ASP A 41 -2.08 -22.87 -1.60
C ASP A 41 -2.17 -23.88 -2.75
N GLY A 42 -1.57 -23.55 -3.90
CA GLY A 42 -1.51 -24.41 -5.07
C GLY A 42 -0.70 -25.69 -4.87
N PRO A 43 -0.72 -26.60 -5.86
CA PRO A 43 0.13 -27.78 -5.87
C PRO A 43 1.62 -27.36 -5.93
N GLY A 44 2.35 -27.59 -4.85
CA GLY A 44 3.75 -27.18 -4.69
C GLY A 44 3.96 -25.89 -3.88
N GLY A 45 2.89 -25.27 -3.40
CA GLY A 45 2.94 -24.13 -2.50
C GLY A 45 3.14 -24.54 -1.03
N PRO A 46 3.91 -23.76 -0.24
CA PRO A 46 4.21 -24.09 1.15
C PRO A 46 3.02 -23.89 2.10
N ARG A 47 1.91 -23.27 1.65
CA ARG A 47 0.68 -23.07 2.46
C ARG A 47 0.93 -22.42 3.82
N CYS A 48 1.89 -21.49 3.88
CA CYS A 48 2.23 -20.86 5.14
C CYS A 48 1.04 -20.04 5.66
N THR A 49 0.80 -20.19 6.96
CA THR A 49 -0.12 -19.36 7.72
C THR A 49 0.36 -17.91 7.73
N ASP A 50 -0.56 -16.98 7.97
CA ASP A 50 -0.20 -15.56 8.04
C ASP A 50 0.85 -15.28 9.13
N GLU A 51 0.79 -16.00 10.24
CA GLU A 51 1.74 -15.88 11.36
C GLU A 51 3.15 -16.32 10.98
N GLU A 52 3.28 -17.40 10.19
CA GLU A 52 4.56 -17.86 9.65
C GLU A 52 5.13 -16.84 8.66
N ILE A 53 4.28 -16.25 7.80
CA ILE A 53 4.72 -15.23 6.85
C ILE A 53 5.15 -13.94 7.58
N VAL A 54 4.41 -13.54 8.62
CA VAL A 54 4.78 -12.41 9.49
C VAL A 54 6.17 -12.64 10.09
N LYS A 55 6.42 -13.83 10.64
CA LYS A 55 7.72 -14.18 11.23
C LYS A 55 8.83 -14.25 10.17
N ALA A 56 8.58 -14.87 9.03
CA ALA A 56 9.56 -15.08 7.97
C ALA A 56 10.00 -13.76 7.30
N LEU A 57 9.09 -12.80 7.15
CA LEU A 57 9.35 -11.54 6.44
C LEU A 57 9.49 -10.33 7.36
N ASN A 58 9.19 -10.46 8.65
CA ASN A 58 9.12 -9.37 9.64
C ASN A 58 8.21 -8.22 9.17
N LEU A 59 6.98 -8.55 8.75
CA LEU A 59 6.00 -7.61 8.23
C LEU A 59 4.69 -7.67 9.01
N GLY A 60 3.95 -6.57 9.02
CA GLY A 60 2.62 -6.54 9.61
C GLY A 60 1.59 -7.35 8.81
N LEU A 61 0.67 -8.01 9.52
CA LEU A 61 -0.44 -8.80 8.96
C LEU A 61 -1.25 -8.01 7.91
N SER A 62 -1.46 -6.71 8.15
CA SER A 62 -2.22 -5.85 7.23
C SER A 62 -1.59 -5.75 5.83
N THR A 63 -0.27 -5.86 5.71
CA THR A 63 0.43 -5.87 4.42
C THR A 63 0.16 -7.17 3.68
N ILE A 64 0.26 -8.31 4.37
CA ILE A 64 0.00 -9.65 3.81
C ILE A 64 -1.44 -9.72 3.27
N VAL A 65 -2.42 -9.34 4.09
CA VAL A 65 -3.83 -9.34 3.71
C VAL A 65 -4.10 -8.44 2.51
N ARG A 66 -3.50 -7.24 2.45
CA ARG A 66 -3.65 -6.33 1.30
C ARG A 66 -3.05 -6.92 0.03
N VAL A 67 -1.87 -7.53 0.10
CA VAL A 67 -1.22 -8.15 -1.06
C VAL A 67 -2.04 -9.33 -1.58
N ARG A 68 -2.47 -10.24 -0.70
CA ARG A 68 -3.34 -11.37 -1.07
C ARG A 68 -4.67 -10.90 -1.66
N ARG A 69 -5.30 -9.88 -1.05
CA ARG A 69 -6.52 -9.28 -1.58
C ARG A 69 -6.30 -8.77 -3.01
N ARG A 70 -5.26 -7.97 -3.26
CA ARG A 70 -4.99 -7.43 -4.60
C ARG A 70 -4.72 -8.53 -5.64
N PHE A 71 -4.05 -9.61 -5.24
CA PHE A 71 -3.85 -10.75 -6.12
C PHE A 71 -5.19 -11.39 -6.50
N VAL A 72 -6.04 -11.69 -5.51
CA VAL A 72 -7.33 -12.38 -5.72
C VAL A 72 -8.36 -11.51 -6.44
N THR A 73 -8.42 -10.21 -6.15
CA THR A 73 -9.48 -9.32 -6.67
C THR A 73 -9.07 -8.53 -7.91
N GLU A 74 -7.78 -8.35 -8.17
CA GLU A 74 -7.29 -7.55 -9.31
C GLU A 74 -6.47 -8.44 -10.26
N SER A 75 -5.20 -8.71 -9.92
CA SER A 75 -4.29 -9.55 -10.72
C SER A 75 -2.92 -9.71 -10.04
N LEU A 76 -2.07 -10.58 -10.59
CA LEU A 76 -0.66 -10.71 -10.20
C LEU A 76 0.11 -9.39 -10.36
N GLU A 77 0.00 -8.76 -11.53
CA GLU A 77 0.65 -7.47 -11.82
C GLU A 77 0.22 -6.40 -10.82
N SER A 78 -1.08 -6.32 -10.55
CA SER A 78 -1.61 -5.42 -9.55
C SER A 78 -1.08 -5.72 -8.14
N ALA A 79 -0.92 -6.99 -7.76
CA ALA A 79 -0.40 -7.34 -6.45
C ALA A 79 1.07 -6.92 -6.27
N ILE A 80 1.90 -7.10 -7.29
CA ILE A 80 3.34 -6.82 -7.24
C ILE A 80 3.62 -5.32 -7.43
N HIS A 81 2.89 -4.64 -8.30
CA HIS A 81 3.15 -3.24 -8.64
C HIS A 81 2.44 -2.26 -7.70
N PRO A 82 3.11 -1.16 -7.30
CA PRO A 82 2.46 -0.10 -6.55
C PRO A 82 1.32 0.50 -7.38
N ARG A 83 0.22 0.88 -6.73
CA ARG A 83 -0.84 1.64 -7.40
C ARG A 83 -0.24 2.94 -7.96
N PRO A 84 -0.55 3.29 -9.22
CA PRO A 84 -0.26 4.63 -9.71
C PRO A 84 -0.83 5.65 -8.74
N ARG A 85 -0.04 6.67 -8.42
CA ARG A 85 -0.57 7.79 -7.66
C ARG A 85 -1.55 8.52 -8.57
N PRO A 86 -2.75 8.90 -8.09
CA PRO A 86 -3.57 9.81 -8.85
C PRO A 86 -2.74 11.06 -9.17
N PRO A 87 -2.99 11.71 -10.32
CA PRO A 87 -2.35 12.98 -10.60
C PRO A 87 -2.53 13.87 -9.38
N ARG A 88 -1.43 14.49 -8.95
CA ARG A 88 -1.54 15.54 -7.93
C ARG A 88 -2.56 16.52 -8.50
N PRO A 89 -3.62 16.91 -7.76
CA PRO A 89 -4.48 17.97 -8.23
C PRO A 89 -3.55 19.12 -8.66
N ASP A 90 -3.81 19.70 -9.83
CA ASP A 90 -3.12 20.91 -10.23
C ASP A 90 -3.13 21.86 -9.04
N LYS A 91 -2.04 22.60 -8.83
CA LYS A 91 -2.02 23.62 -7.78
C LYS A 91 -3.30 24.43 -7.99
N VAL A 92 -4.31 24.21 -7.15
CA VAL A 92 -5.54 24.99 -7.19
C VAL A 92 -5.00 26.38 -6.88
N LYS A 93 -4.91 27.22 -7.92
CA LYS A 93 -4.57 28.62 -7.71
C LYS A 93 -5.72 29.13 -6.88
N ILE A 94 -5.44 29.32 -5.59
CA ILE A 94 -6.38 29.97 -4.69
C ILE A 94 -6.68 31.32 -5.37
N GLN A 95 -7.95 31.63 -5.56
CA GLN A 95 -8.35 32.93 -6.11
C GLN A 95 -7.77 34.01 -5.20
N GLU A 96 -7.32 35.12 -5.77
CA GLU A 96 -6.66 36.20 -5.01
C GLU A 96 -7.49 36.66 -3.80
N GLU A 97 -8.82 36.70 -3.94
CA GLU A 97 -9.76 37.00 -2.85
C GLU A 97 -9.67 36.01 -1.68
N VAL A 98 -9.61 34.72 -1.98
CA VAL A 98 -9.50 33.66 -0.97
C VAL A 98 -8.12 33.70 -0.31
N GLU A 99 -7.06 33.99 -1.06
CA GLU A 99 -5.71 34.16 -0.51
C GLU A 99 -5.64 35.35 0.43
N GLN A 100 -6.17 36.51 0.03
CA GLN A 100 -6.23 37.70 0.88
C GLN A 100 -7.09 37.46 2.13
N HIS A 101 -8.21 36.73 2.00
CA HIS A 101 -9.04 36.37 3.14
C HIS A 101 -8.27 35.48 4.13
N LEU A 102 -7.53 34.48 3.64
CA LEU A 102 -6.69 33.61 4.48
C LEU A 102 -5.55 34.37 5.14
N ILE A 103 -4.88 35.28 4.43
CA ILE A 103 -3.83 36.14 5.00
C ILE A 103 -4.43 37.03 6.09
N ARG A 104 -5.57 37.68 5.82
CA ARG A 104 -6.25 38.53 6.82
C ARG A 104 -6.64 37.73 8.05
N LEU A 105 -7.17 36.52 7.87
CA LEU A 105 -7.53 35.64 8.97
C LEU A 105 -6.30 35.25 9.79
N ALA A 106 -5.23 34.79 9.13
CA ALA A 106 -4.00 34.38 9.80
C ALA A 106 -3.29 35.54 10.54
N CYS A 107 -3.42 36.77 10.03
CA CYS A 107 -2.86 37.98 10.64
C CYS A 107 -3.82 38.69 11.60
N SER A 108 -5.02 38.17 11.83
CA SER A 108 -5.99 38.77 12.78
C SER A 108 -5.80 38.22 14.20
N ASP A 109 -6.23 39.02 15.17
CA ASP A 109 -6.22 38.62 16.57
C ASP A 109 -7.20 37.45 16.80
N PRO A 110 -6.86 36.51 17.69
CA PRO A 110 -7.79 35.47 18.11
C PRO A 110 -9.06 36.09 18.72
N ARG A 111 -10.19 35.38 18.62
CA ARG A 111 -11.49 35.82 19.16
C ARG A 111 -11.36 36.28 20.61
N GLU A 112 -12.13 37.30 20.99
CA GLU A 112 -12.11 37.89 22.34
C GLU A 112 -12.13 36.81 23.43
N GLY A 113 -11.19 36.95 24.37
CA GLY A 113 -11.01 36.00 25.48
C GLY A 113 -10.11 34.80 25.18
N ARG A 114 -9.47 34.71 24.00
CA ARG A 114 -8.51 33.63 23.69
C ARG A 114 -7.11 34.16 23.40
N CYS A 115 -6.12 33.42 23.87
CA CYS A 115 -4.70 33.73 23.63
C CYS A 115 -4.18 33.10 22.32
N CYS A 116 -4.95 32.22 21.67
CA CYS A 116 -4.57 31.54 20.43
C CYS A 116 -5.79 31.11 19.60
N TRP A 117 -5.55 30.78 18.32
CA TRP A 117 -6.56 30.26 17.41
C TRP A 117 -6.98 28.84 17.80
N THR A 118 -8.28 28.62 17.96
CA THR A 118 -8.88 27.30 18.22
C THR A 118 -9.88 26.95 17.11
N LEU A 119 -9.87 25.70 16.66
CA LEU A 119 -10.91 25.13 15.79
C LEU A 119 -12.18 24.92 16.64
N GLU A 120 -13.12 25.86 16.58
CA GLU A 120 -14.50 25.68 17.06
C GLU A 120 -15.47 25.71 15.89
#